data_AF-A0A2U1VSA4-F1
#
_entry.id   AF-A0A2U1VSA4-F1
#
_cell.length_a   1.000
_cell.length_b   1.000
_cell.length_c   1.000
_cell.angle_alpha   90.00
_cell.angle_beta   90.00
_cell.angle_gamma   90.00
#
_symmetry.space_group_name_H-M   'P 1'
#
loop_
_entity.id
_entity.type
_entity.pdbx_description
1 polymer ?
#
loop_
_entity_poly.entity_id
_entity_poly.type
_entity_poly.pdbx_seq_one_letter_code
_entity_poly.pdbx_strand_id
1 'polypeptide(L)'
;MTIADDAFAAGGGATDGRALIQERCSSCHQKEADGTLHRIDHVRKTPEGWTMTLFRMRQFHGVALSEEEQRTLVAYFADRQGLAPEETAPYRYVLERRPAVVEEPVTDGDLSVMCARCHSVARVGLQRRDADEWTRLVNFHLGQWPTIEYSAQGRDRKWWEIASTQIPQLLGTKFPFKTDAWTDWQAAPKPDLAGRWAVAGHRPGIGSYGGTATVTKAENGYRVTYELTDAAGKPLSGEGRSVVYTGYEWRGTGTLDGKPVREVFAASRDGSRLDGRWFLTQQDEVGGSLHALRIGGTASAILGTSQSFLKAGTTARITLWGAGLDRGEIAFGPGVSAKILSRSPTAMTVEATAAADAAPGARSLTVGGARTDGFAVYATLDSVRVEPDYAIARIGGNSGPVPPMTAQFEAVGYLNGPDGKPGTEDDVRVGPMPASWNVEPFNEAAAQMQDAKFAGAMGPTGLFMPAGAGPNPQRQFGTNNIGDLKIVGTVQDGSATLTGSGRLISTVQRWNDPPIH
;
A
#
# COMPACT_ATOMS: atom_id res chain seq x y z
N MET A 1 11.10 10.33 -17.31
CA MET A 1 12.41 10.01 -16.72
C MET A 1 12.32 8.55 -16.32
N THR A 2 12.71 7.67 -17.24
CA THR A 2 12.62 6.22 -17.12
C THR A 2 13.56 5.77 -16.01
N ILE A 3 13.01 5.23 -14.93
CA ILE A 3 13.79 4.46 -13.96
C ILE A 3 14.10 3.16 -14.69
N ALA A 4 15.32 3.07 -15.23
CA ALA A 4 15.81 1.91 -15.95
C ALA A 4 15.86 0.69 -15.01
N ASP A 5 15.54 -0.47 -15.57
CA ASP A 5 15.84 -1.77 -15.01
C ASP A 5 17.36 -1.93 -14.89
N ASP A 6 17.91 -1.65 -13.71
CA ASP A 6 19.34 -1.83 -13.48
C ASP A 6 19.66 -2.87 -12.41
N ALA A 7 20.59 -3.74 -12.79
CA ALA A 7 21.12 -4.84 -12.03
C ALA A 7 21.72 -4.36 -10.69
N PHE A 8 21.36 -5.02 -9.60
CA PHE A 8 22.00 -4.81 -8.31
C PHE A 8 23.43 -5.35 -8.41
N ALA A 9 24.40 -4.43 -8.46
CA ALA A 9 25.77 -4.68 -8.03
C ALA A 9 25.88 -4.48 -6.51
N ALA A 10 26.93 -5.08 -5.93
CA ALA A 10 27.14 -5.37 -4.51
C ALA A 10 26.89 -4.19 -3.56
N GLY A 11 26.18 -4.45 -2.45
CA GLY A 11 26.15 -3.55 -1.30
C GLY A 11 27.31 -3.88 -0.36
N GLY A 12 28.27 -2.96 -0.25
CA GLY A 12 29.41 -3.07 0.66
C GLY A 12 29.01 -3.14 2.14
N GLY A 13 29.86 -3.76 2.95
CA GLY A 13 29.61 -4.02 4.38
C GLY A 13 29.54 -2.75 5.24
N ALA A 14 29.32 -2.92 6.55
CA ALA A 14 29.25 -1.84 7.54
C ALA A 14 30.50 -0.93 7.59
N THR A 15 31.65 -1.41 7.11
CA THR A 15 32.89 -0.65 6.90
C THR A 15 32.79 0.35 5.75
N ASP A 16 32.05 -0.01 4.70
CA ASP A 16 32.01 0.74 3.43
C ASP A 16 31.05 1.94 3.58
N GLY A 17 29.92 1.77 4.26
CA GLY A 17 29.01 2.88 4.56
C GLY A 17 29.64 3.97 5.44
N ARG A 18 30.44 3.60 6.47
CA ARG A 18 31.11 4.59 7.32
C ARG A 18 32.21 5.35 6.56
N ALA A 19 32.96 4.65 5.72
CA ALA A 19 33.97 5.27 4.86
C ALA A 19 33.33 6.25 3.87
N LEU A 20 32.22 5.84 3.23
CA LEU A 20 31.47 6.68 2.30
C LEU A 20 30.93 7.95 2.98
N ILE A 21 30.43 7.85 4.21
CA ILE A 21 30.01 9.05 4.96
C ILE A 21 31.18 10.01 5.16
N GLN A 22 32.34 9.48 5.55
CA GLN A 22 33.51 10.32 5.76
C GLN A 22 33.99 11.00 4.47
N GLU A 23 33.95 10.28 3.35
CA GLU A 23 34.38 10.80 2.04
C GLU A 23 33.36 11.78 1.43
N ARG A 24 32.07 11.48 1.53
CA ARG A 24 31.00 12.17 0.79
C ARG A 24 30.23 13.20 1.60
N CYS A 25 30.22 13.10 2.93
CA CYS A 25 29.34 13.90 3.80
C CYS A 25 30.10 14.86 4.73
N SER A 26 31.29 14.47 5.23
CA SER A 26 32.01 15.21 6.28
C SER A 26 32.55 16.59 5.87
N SER A 27 32.54 16.93 4.57
CA SER A 27 32.86 18.30 4.12
C SER A 27 31.82 19.34 4.54
N CYS A 28 30.56 18.91 4.74
CA CYS A 28 29.45 19.77 5.13
C CYS A 28 28.88 19.41 6.51
N HIS A 29 28.84 18.11 6.84
CA HIS A 29 28.34 17.62 8.12
C HIS A 29 29.48 17.60 9.14
N GLN A 30 29.51 18.61 10.01
CA GLN A 30 30.54 18.74 11.02
C GLN A 30 30.45 17.61 12.05
N LYS A 31 31.61 17.11 12.45
CA LYS A 31 31.73 16.16 13.55
C LYS A 31 31.59 16.86 14.88
N GLU A 32 30.71 16.36 15.73
CA GLU A 32 30.45 16.86 17.08
C GLU A 32 31.45 16.27 18.09
N ALA A 33 31.46 16.79 19.32
CA ALA A 33 32.43 16.42 20.35
C ALA A 33 32.35 14.93 20.77
N ASP A 34 31.16 14.33 20.71
CA ASP A 34 30.91 12.91 20.97
C ASP A 34 31.21 12.01 19.77
N GLY A 35 31.64 12.61 18.65
CA GLY A 35 32.00 11.95 17.42
C GLY A 35 30.86 11.66 16.46
N THR A 36 29.63 12.06 16.80
CA THR A 36 28.48 12.06 15.87
C THR A 36 28.64 13.13 14.79
N LEU A 37 27.85 13.05 13.73
CA LEU A 37 27.79 14.01 12.64
C LEU A 37 26.51 14.85 12.73
N HIS A 38 26.69 16.17 12.70
CA HIS A 38 25.61 17.14 12.71
C HIS A 38 24.56 16.81 11.65
N ARG A 39 23.28 16.89 12.03
CA ARG A 39 22.10 16.42 11.27
C ARG A 39 21.99 14.92 11.09
N ILE A 40 23.04 14.26 10.57
CA ILE A 40 22.98 12.87 10.13
C ILE A 40 22.59 11.98 11.29
N ASP A 41 23.29 12.06 12.43
CA ASP A 41 23.10 11.17 13.57
C ASP A 41 21.91 11.56 14.48
N HIS A 42 21.17 12.62 14.13
CA HIS A 42 20.09 13.19 14.95
C HIS A 42 18.68 13.00 14.33
N VAL A 43 18.56 12.13 13.33
CA VAL A 43 17.29 11.77 12.70
C VAL A 43 17.19 10.28 12.41
N ARG A 44 16.00 9.70 12.56
CA ARG A 44 15.69 8.35 12.08
C ARG A 44 14.54 8.36 11.08
N LYS A 45 14.61 7.49 10.06
CA LYS A 45 13.66 7.44 8.93
C LYS A 45 13.56 6.03 8.35
N THR A 46 12.53 5.81 7.54
CA THR A 46 12.44 4.64 6.66
C THR A 46 13.53 4.64 5.57
N PRO A 47 13.78 3.49 4.90
CA PRO A 47 14.70 3.43 3.76
C PRO A 47 14.35 4.45 2.66
N GLU A 48 13.06 4.63 2.39
CA GLU A 48 12.56 5.64 1.45
C GLU A 48 12.86 7.07 1.91
N GLY A 49 12.72 7.35 3.21
CA GLY A 49 13.04 8.66 3.78
C GLY A 49 14.54 9.02 3.71
N TRP A 50 15.41 8.02 3.86
CA TRP A 50 16.85 8.15 3.64
C TRP A 50 17.17 8.36 2.16
N THR A 51 16.54 7.59 1.27
CA THR A 51 16.65 7.76 -0.19
C THR A 51 16.30 9.19 -0.61
N MET A 52 15.19 9.73 -0.11
CA MET A 52 14.77 11.11 -0.37
C MET A 52 15.74 12.16 0.18
N THR A 53 16.39 11.87 1.30
CA THR A 53 17.39 12.77 1.90
C THR A 53 18.65 12.82 1.05
N LEU A 54 19.17 11.66 0.62
CA LEU A 54 20.34 11.57 -0.26
C LEU A 54 20.06 12.16 -1.65
N PHE A 55 18.88 11.89 -2.22
CA PHE A 55 18.44 12.53 -3.46
C PHE A 55 18.52 14.05 -3.35
N ARG A 56 18.04 14.63 -2.24
CA ARG A 56 18.11 16.07 -2.00
C ARG A 56 19.54 16.58 -1.88
N MET A 57 20.45 15.83 -1.25
CA MET A 57 21.85 16.23 -1.15
C MET A 57 22.51 16.29 -2.54
N ARG A 58 22.21 15.32 -3.41
CA ARG A 58 22.65 15.34 -4.81
C ARG A 58 22.05 16.52 -5.57
N GLN A 59 20.72 16.67 -5.50
CA GLN A 59 19.97 17.60 -6.33
C GLN A 59 20.13 19.07 -5.90
N PHE A 60 20.12 19.36 -4.60
CA PHE A 60 20.13 20.74 -4.08
C PHE A 60 21.52 21.20 -3.64
N HIS A 61 22.40 20.28 -3.26
CA HIS A 61 23.71 20.61 -2.72
C HIS A 61 24.88 20.01 -3.53
N GLY A 62 24.61 19.40 -4.68
CA GLY A 62 25.63 18.97 -5.63
C GLY A 62 26.53 17.84 -5.14
N VAL A 63 26.12 17.08 -4.12
CA VAL A 63 26.91 15.94 -3.63
C VAL A 63 27.01 14.88 -4.73
N ALA A 64 28.23 14.56 -5.15
CA ALA A 64 28.48 13.50 -6.11
C ALA A 64 28.35 12.13 -5.43
N LEU A 65 27.30 11.39 -5.78
CA LEU A 65 27.04 10.03 -5.31
C LEU A 65 26.58 9.19 -6.51
N SER A 66 27.23 8.06 -6.71
CA SER A 66 26.75 7.01 -7.61
C SER A 66 25.49 6.34 -7.04
N GLU A 67 24.76 5.61 -7.88
CA GLU A 67 23.59 4.86 -7.39
C GLU A 67 23.97 3.73 -6.43
N GLU A 68 25.13 3.11 -6.62
CA GLU A 68 25.65 2.05 -5.75
C GLU A 68 26.06 2.58 -4.38
N GLU A 69 26.76 3.71 -4.34
CA GLU A 69 27.09 4.42 -3.10
C GLU A 69 25.79 4.85 -2.39
N GLN A 70 24.81 5.37 -3.13
CA GLN A 70 23.51 5.72 -2.57
C GLN A 70 22.81 4.51 -1.95
N ARG A 71 22.76 3.36 -2.64
CA ARG A 71 22.17 2.12 -2.10
C ARG A 71 22.88 1.66 -0.83
N THR A 72 24.21 1.71 -0.82
CA THR A 72 25.05 1.36 0.34
C THR A 72 24.74 2.28 1.53
N LEU A 73 24.67 3.59 1.30
CA LEU A 73 24.32 4.57 2.34
C LEU A 73 22.89 4.40 2.84
N VAL A 74 21.91 4.12 1.97
CA VAL A 74 20.53 3.84 2.40
C VAL A 74 20.48 2.61 3.30
N ALA A 75 21.15 1.52 2.93
CA ALA A 75 21.22 0.32 3.77
C ALA A 75 21.84 0.63 5.14
N TYR A 76 23.00 1.29 5.13
CA TYR A 76 23.69 1.67 6.35
C TYR A 76 22.84 2.58 7.27
N PHE A 77 22.21 3.62 6.73
CA PHE A 77 21.38 4.54 7.51
C PHE A 77 20.10 3.89 8.00
N ALA A 78 19.42 3.09 7.17
CA ALA A 78 18.21 2.40 7.59
C ALA A 78 18.47 1.38 8.69
N ASP A 79 19.63 0.70 8.69
CA ASP A 79 19.96 -0.28 9.72
C ASP A 79 20.34 0.37 11.06
N ARG A 80 20.98 1.54 11.03
CA ARG A 80 21.43 2.24 12.24
C ARG A 80 20.44 3.26 12.79
N GLN A 81 19.67 3.86 11.90
CA GLN A 81 18.78 4.98 12.15
C GLN A 81 17.46 4.78 11.39
N GLY A 82 16.96 3.55 11.46
CA GLY A 82 15.66 3.14 10.98
C GLY A 82 14.55 3.43 11.97
N LEU A 83 13.37 2.89 11.67
CA LEU A 83 12.21 2.93 12.57
C LEU A 83 11.91 1.53 13.06
N ALA A 84 11.36 1.42 14.27
CA ALA A 84 10.80 0.15 14.75
C ALA A 84 9.51 -0.21 13.98
N PRO A 85 9.11 -1.50 13.93
CA PRO A 85 7.86 -1.90 13.30
C PRO A 85 6.64 -1.08 13.76
N GLU A 86 6.51 -0.84 15.07
CA GLU A 86 5.42 -0.09 15.70
C GLU A 86 5.42 1.38 15.28
N GLU A 87 6.61 1.94 14.98
CA GLU A 87 6.77 3.32 14.56
C GLU A 87 6.30 3.57 13.11
N THR A 88 6.26 2.51 12.28
CA THR A 88 5.80 2.59 10.88
C THR A 88 4.36 2.12 10.69
N ALA A 89 3.83 1.31 11.60
CA ALA A 89 2.53 0.65 11.47
C ALA A 89 1.37 1.59 11.02
N PRO A 90 1.21 2.80 11.57
CA PRO A 90 0.11 3.69 11.17
C PRO A 90 0.23 4.26 9.75
N TYR A 91 1.43 4.21 9.16
CA TYR A 91 1.78 4.98 7.95
C TYR A 91 2.23 4.10 6.79
N ARG A 92 2.14 2.77 6.91
CA ARG A 92 2.67 1.86 5.89
C ARG A 92 2.06 2.04 4.50
N TYR A 93 0.83 2.52 4.41
CA TYR A 93 0.13 2.72 3.13
C TYR A 93 0.92 3.57 2.13
N VAL A 94 1.66 4.58 2.59
CA VAL A 94 2.45 5.44 1.70
C VAL A 94 3.71 4.75 1.20
N LEU A 95 4.32 3.89 2.03
CA LEU A 95 5.46 3.04 1.64
C LEU A 95 5.00 2.00 0.61
N GLU A 96 3.83 1.41 0.86
CA GLU A 96 3.17 0.39 0.03
C GLU A 96 2.54 0.96 -1.25
N ARG A 97 2.62 2.29 -1.45
CA ARG A 97 2.05 3.01 -2.59
C ARG A 97 0.56 2.69 -2.79
N ARG A 98 -0.19 2.57 -1.69
CA ARG A 98 -1.62 2.27 -1.76
C ARG A 98 -2.36 3.42 -2.46
N PRO A 99 -3.09 3.16 -3.56
CA PRO A 99 -3.86 4.20 -4.21
C PRO A 99 -5.07 4.58 -3.34
N ALA A 100 -5.62 5.77 -3.59
CA ALA A 100 -6.90 6.21 -3.04
C ALA A 100 -7.02 6.19 -1.50
N VAL A 101 -5.90 6.30 -0.78
CA VAL A 101 -5.95 6.50 0.67
C VAL A 101 -6.27 7.97 0.97
N VAL A 102 -7.35 8.18 1.70
CA VAL A 102 -7.71 9.47 2.29
C VAL A 102 -7.12 9.51 3.70
N GLU A 103 -6.19 10.44 3.94
CA GLU A 103 -5.62 10.62 5.28
C GLU A 103 -6.62 11.36 6.16
N GLU A 104 -6.90 10.82 7.35
CA GLU A 104 -7.67 11.52 8.36
C GLU A 104 -6.96 12.80 8.80
N PRO A 105 -7.66 13.95 8.90
CA PRO A 105 -7.06 15.19 9.37
C PRO A 105 -6.46 15.07 10.78
N VAL A 106 -5.19 15.42 10.92
CA VAL A 106 -4.50 15.56 12.21
C VAL A 106 -4.73 16.99 12.71
N THR A 107 -5.72 17.14 13.59
CA THR A 107 -6.17 18.43 14.12
C THR A 107 -5.30 18.97 15.26
N ASP A 108 -4.58 18.09 15.96
CA ASP A 108 -3.62 18.50 16.99
C ASP A 108 -2.55 19.42 16.42
N GLY A 109 -2.43 20.62 17.00
CA GLY A 109 -1.58 21.72 16.49
C GLY A 109 -1.83 22.12 15.03
N ASP A 110 -2.99 21.77 14.46
CA ASP A 110 -3.34 21.97 13.05
C ASP A 110 -2.30 21.36 12.08
N LEU A 111 -1.74 20.19 12.44
CA LEU A 111 -0.66 19.56 11.68
C LEU A 111 -1.04 19.22 10.24
N SER A 112 -2.30 18.88 9.96
CA SER A 112 -2.74 18.69 8.56
C SER A 112 -2.56 19.95 7.72
N VAL A 113 -2.88 21.11 8.27
CA VAL A 113 -2.70 22.40 7.59
C VAL A 113 -1.22 22.78 7.53
N MET A 114 -0.52 22.68 8.65
CA MET A 114 0.85 23.17 8.79
C MET A 114 1.88 22.28 8.08
N CYS A 115 1.58 20.98 7.91
CA CYS A 115 2.55 20.00 7.42
C CYS A 115 2.07 19.13 6.25
N ALA A 116 0.77 18.94 6.04
CA ALA A 116 0.25 17.90 5.14
C ALA A 116 -0.48 18.40 3.88
N ARG A 117 -0.64 19.71 3.68
CA ARG A 117 -1.30 20.27 2.48
C ARG A 117 -0.45 20.18 1.19
N CYS A 118 0.83 19.81 1.29
CA CYS A 118 1.73 19.67 0.15
C CYS A 118 2.14 18.22 -0.15
N HIS A 119 2.23 17.39 0.89
CA HIS A 119 2.59 15.98 0.83
C HIS A 119 1.94 15.25 2.00
N SER A 120 1.90 13.92 1.98
CA SER A 120 1.26 13.13 3.04
C SER A 120 1.72 13.50 4.46
N VAL A 121 0.80 13.42 5.43
CA VAL A 121 1.17 13.48 6.85
C VAL A 121 2.01 12.26 7.25
N ALA A 122 1.83 11.13 6.56
CA ALA A 122 2.70 9.96 6.71
C ALA A 122 4.18 10.27 6.50
N ARG A 123 4.53 11.17 5.57
CA ARG A 123 5.94 11.58 5.39
C ARG A 123 6.54 12.21 6.64
N VAL A 124 5.72 12.88 7.45
CA VAL A 124 6.12 13.42 8.76
C VAL A 124 6.17 12.30 9.79
N GLY A 125 5.10 11.49 9.86
CA GLY A 125 4.95 10.40 10.82
C GLY A 125 5.97 9.26 10.68
N LEU A 126 6.60 9.13 9.51
CA LEU A 126 7.67 8.17 9.20
C LEU A 126 9.08 8.75 9.45
N GLN A 127 9.21 9.67 10.40
CA GLN A 127 10.49 10.20 10.86
C GLN A 127 10.49 10.38 12.38
N ARG A 128 11.67 10.36 12.99
CA ARG A 128 11.88 10.57 14.42
C ARG A 128 13.04 11.54 14.63
N ARG A 129 12.78 12.62 15.36
CA ARG A 129 13.71 13.74 15.59
C ARG A 129 13.36 14.44 16.90
N ASP A 130 14.35 15.06 17.53
CA ASP A 130 14.09 15.99 18.63
C ASP A 130 13.67 17.36 18.11
N ALA A 131 13.14 18.22 19.00
CA ALA A 131 12.55 19.50 18.63
C ALA A 131 13.51 20.42 17.86
N ASP A 132 14.82 20.39 18.15
CA ASP A 132 15.82 21.17 17.44
C ASP A 132 15.97 20.72 15.98
N GLU A 133 15.94 19.41 15.72
CA GLU A 133 16.01 18.86 14.36
C GLU A 133 14.71 19.07 13.58
N TRP A 134 13.57 19.12 14.26
CA TRP A 134 12.31 19.59 13.68
C TRP A 134 12.36 21.09 13.35
N THR A 135 12.96 21.90 14.22
CA THR A 135 13.13 23.35 13.99
C THR A 135 13.96 23.59 12.73
N ARG A 136 15.06 22.86 12.57
CA ARG A 136 15.88 22.91 11.34
C ARG A 136 15.09 22.46 10.10
N LEU A 137 14.20 21.48 10.24
CA LEU A 137 13.35 21.05 9.13
C LEU A 137 12.38 22.16 8.71
N VAL A 138 11.73 22.84 9.66
CA VAL A 138 10.84 23.95 9.35
C VAL A 138 11.60 25.09 8.67
N ASN A 139 12.76 25.48 9.20
CA ASN A 139 13.64 26.47 8.58
C ASN A 139 13.99 26.08 7.13
N PHE A 140 14.32 24.80 6.90
CA PHE A 140 14.56 24.30 5.55
C PHE A 140 13.33 24.47 4.64
N HIS A 141 12.11 24.20 5.11
CA HIS A 141 10.92 24.35 4.27
C HIS A 141 10.70 25.79 3.84
N LEU A 142 10.79 26.77 4.75
CA LEU A 142 10.64 28.17 4.39
C LEU A 142 11.81 28.67 3.54
N GLY A 143 13.04 28.29 3.89
CA GLY A 143 14.23 28.70 3.13
C GLY A 143 14.26 28.13 1.71
N GLN A 144 13.82 26.89 1.52
CA GLN A 144 13.79 26.22 0.21
C GLN A 144 12.56 26.63 -0.62
N TRP A 145 11.43 26.85 0.03
CA TRP A 145 10.17 27.26 -0.61
C TRP A 145 9.59 28.49 0.09
N PRO A 146 10.15 29.69 -0.15
CA PRO A 146 9.72 30.92 0.52
C PRO A 146 8.23 31.24 0.33
N THR A 147 7.63 30.79 -0.76
CA THR A 147 6.21 31.00 -1.06
C THR A 147 5.27 30.13 -0.23
N ILE A 148 5.79 29.20 0.60
CA ILE A 148 4.96 28.33 1.45
C ILE A 148 4.05 29.15 2.37
N GLU A 149 4.54 30.24 2.96
CA GLU A 149 3.73 31.09 3.84
C GLU A 149 2.74 32.00 3.09
N TYR A 150 2.86 32.14 1.77
CA TYR A 150 1.94 32.94 0.95
C TYR A 150 0.82 32.12 0.29
N SER A 151 0.91 30.79 0.37
CA SER A 151 -0.09 29.89 -0.19
C SER A 151 -1.34 29.78 0.70
N ALA A 152 -2.40 29.13 0.19
CA ALA A 152 -3.61 28.87 0.97
C ALA A 152 -3.26 28.13 2.27
N GLN A 153 -3.89 28.53 3.38
CA GLN A 153 -3.62 28.06 4.74
C GLN A 153 -2.21 28.41 5.30
N GLY A 154 -1.40 29.16 4.54
CA GLY A 154 -0.21 29.85 5.03
C GLY A 154 -0.47 31.34 5.29
N ARG A 155 -1.00 32.04 4.28
CA ARG A 155 -1.16 33.51 4.30
C ARG A 155 -2.28 34.02 5.21
N ASP A 156 -3.12 33.13 5.70
CA ASP A 156 -4.25 33.40 6.60
C ASP A 156 -3.81 33.46 8.08
N ARG A 157 -2.52 33.26 8.36
CA ARG A 157 -1.97 33.18 9.71
C ARG A 157 -0.53 33.69 9.78
N LYS A 158 -0.03 33.84 10.99
CA LYS A 158 1.40 34.09 11.24
C LYS A 158 2.20 32.80 11.07
N TRP A 159 2.25 32.31 9.84
CA TRP A 159 2.75 30.96 9.54
C TRP A 159 4.15 30.73 10.10
N TRP A 160 5.08 31.67 9.91
CA TRP A 160 6.44 31.54 10.43
C TRP A 160 6.52 31.50 11.95
N GLU A 161 5.75 32.35 12.66
CA GLU A 161 5.72 32.37 14.12
C GLU A 161 5.28 31.00 14.66
N ILE A 162 4.20 30.43 14.12
CA ILE A 162 3.67 29.12 14.53
C ILE A 162 4.63 28.00 14.15
N ALA A 163 5.10 27.99 12.90
CA ALA A 163 5.93 26.93 12.35
C ALA A 163 7.31 26.87 13.02
N SER A 164 7.92 28.01 13.35
CA SER A 164 9.26 28.04 13.95
C SER A 164 9.29 27.83 15.46
N THR A 165 8.13 27.90 16.14
CA THR A 165 8.05 27.79 17.61
C THR A 165 7.22 26.60 18.08
N GLN A 166 5.93 26.57 17.74
CA GLN A 166 4.97 25.60 18.29
C GLN A 166 5.10 24.23 17.62
N ILE A 167 5.20 24.21 16.28
CA ILE A 167 5.23 22.97 15.50
C ILE A 167 6.43 22.07 15.84
N PRO A 168 7.67 22.57 16.00
CA PRO A 168 8.81 21.72 16.31
C PRO A 168 8.71 21.06 17.68
N GLN A 169 8.13 21.75 18.68
CA GLN A 169 7.92 21.20 20.02
C GLN A 169 6.85 20.10 20.00
N LEU A 170 5.76 20.33 19.28
CA LEU A 170 4.72 19.34 19.10
C LEU A 170 5.26 18.08 18.38
N LEU A 171 5.97 18.27 17.27
CA LEU A 171 6.56 17.17 16.52
C LEU A 171 7.65 16.43 17.30
N GLY A 172 8.46 17.15 18.09
CA GLY A 172 9.45 16.54 18.98
C GLY A 172 8.82 15.68 20.07
N THR A 173 7.64 16.05 20.55
CA THR A 173 6.87 15.25 21.52
C THR A 173 6.21 14.05 20.86
N LYS A 174 5.61 14.24 19.68
CA LYS A 174 4.85 13.19 18.97
C LYS A 174 5.75 12.16 18.30
N PHE A 175 6.92 12.59 17.83
CA PHE A 175 7.87 11.79 17.06
C PHE A 175 9.32 12.01 17.54
N PRO A 176 9.61 11.76 18.83
CA PRO A 176 10.92 12.02 19.42
C PRO A 176 12.00 11.14 18.79
N PHE A 177 13.26 11.60 18.79
CA PHE A 177 14.36 10.82 18.24
C PHE A 177 14.55 9.50 18.99
N LYS A 178 14.52 9.54 20.33
CA LYS A 178 14.63 8.36 21.20
C LYS A 178 13.25 7.83 21.57
N THR A 179 13.05 6.53 21.38
CA THR A 179 11.84 5.81 21.78
C THR A 179 12.22 4.46 22.37
N ASP A 180 11.41 3.96 23.29
CA ASP A 180 11.58 2.61 23.86
C ASP A 180 11.43 1.56 22.77
N ALA A 181 10.45 1.72 21.87
CA ALA A 181 10.23 0.84 20.72
C ALA A 181 11.49 0.68 19.86
N TRP A 182 12.20 1.77 19.55
CA TRP A 182 13.44 1.71 18.79
C TRP A 182 14.57 1.06 19.59
N THR A 183 14.69 1.39 20.87
CA THR A 183 15.72 0.81 21.76
C THR A 183 15.54 -0.71 21.88
N ASP A 184 14.32 -1.17 22.12
CA ASP A 184 13.95 -2.57 22.20
C ASP A 184 14.11 -3.29 20.86
N TRP A 185 13.81 -2.61 19.76
CA TRP A 185 14.00 -3.17 18.42
C TRP A 185 15.48 -3.32 18.10
N GLN A 186 16.33 -2.33 18.39
CA GLN A 186 17.78 -2.41 18.15
C GLN A 186 18.40 -3.60 18.89
N ALA A 187 18.03 -3.82 20.15
CA ALA A 187 18.52 -4.93 20.97
C ALA A 187 17.99 -6.30 20.53
N ALA A 188 16.83 -6.36 19.87
CA ALA A 188 16.23 -7.63 19.46
C ALA A 188 17.03 -8.34 18.35
N PRO A 189 17.15 -9.68 18.39
CA PRO A 189 17.69 -10.44 17.27
C PRO A 189 16.80 -10.25 16.03
N LYS A 190 17.42 -10.05 14.87
CA LYS A 190 16.69 -9.93 13.60
C LYS A 190 16.46 -11.32 13.01
N PRO A 191 15.22 -11.69 12.67
CA PRO A 191 14.92 -13.04 12.23
C PRO A 191 15.48 -13.32 10.83
N ASP A 192 15.88 -14.57 10.59
CA ASP A 192 16.21 -15.04 9.25
C ASP A 192 14.93 -15.35 8.47
N LEU A 193 14.72 -14.69 7.33
CA LEU A 193 13.53 -14.83 6.49
C LEU A 193 13.59 -16.00 5.48
N ALA A 194 14.72 -16.71 5.37
CA ALA A 194 14.82 -17.88 4.50
C ALA A 194 13.88 -19.01 4.94
N GLY A 195 13.22 -19.65 3.99
CA GLY A 195 12.29 -20.75 4.25
C GLY A 195 11.14 -20.80 3.25
N ARG A 196 10.18 -21.68 3.52
CA ARG A 196 8.94 -21.78 2.75
C ARG A 196 7.82 -21.04 3.47
N TRP A 197 6.98 -20.39 2.69
CA TRP A 197 5.91 -19.52 3.17
C TRP A 197 4.61 -19.88 2.48
N ALA A 198 3.52 -19.97 3.24
CA ALA A 198 2.18 -19.92 2.70
C ALA A 198 1.84 -18.48 2.38
N VAL A 199 1.17 -18.24 1.25
CA VAL A 199 0.87 -16.89 0.75
C VAL A 199 -0.60 -16.80 0.36
N ALA A 200 -1.24 -15.69 0.71
CA ALA A 200 -2.52 -15.28 0.15
C ALA A 200 -2.55 -13.77 -0.07
N GLY A 201 -3.45 -13.32 -0.95
CA GLY A 201 -3.60 -11.91 -1.26
C GLY A 201 -4.83 -11.62 -2.10
N HIS A 202 -5.05 -10.33 -2.35
CA HIS A 202 -6.11 -9.84 -3.22
C HIS A 202 -5.58 -8.76 -4.15
N ARG A 203 -5.90 -8.89 -5.44
CA ARG A 203 -5.63 -7.85 -6.44
C ARG A 203 -6.98 -7.29 -6.92
N PRO A 204 -7.31 -6.04 -6.57
CA PRO A 204 -8.55 -5.41 -7.04
C PRO A 204 -8.73 -5.51 -8.55
N GLY A 205 -9.93 -5.86 -8.99
CA GLY A 205 -10.28 -6.06 -10.41
C GLY A 205 -9.87 -7.41 -11.01
N ILE A 206 -9.13 -8.26 -10.27
CA ILE A 206 -8.78 -9.63 -10.66
C ILE A 206 -9.28 -10.65 -9.64
N GLY A 207 -9.14 -10.36 -8.35
CA GLY A 207 -9.60 -11.20 -7.26
C GLY A 207 -8.49 -11.73 -6.36
N SER A 208 -8.88 -12.68 -5.52
CA SER A 208 -7.99 -13.33 -4.55
C SER A 208 -7.07 -14.34 -5.21
N TYR A 209 -5.91 -14.55 -4.60
CA TYR A 209 -4.93 -15.56 -5.00
C TYR A 209 -4.21 -16.11 -3.78
N GLY A 210 -3.56 -17.26 -3.94
CA GLY A 210 -2.71 -17.83 -2.91
C GLY A 210 -1.97 -19.08 -3.34
N GLY A 211 -1.08 -19.55 -2.48
CA GLY A 211 -0.17 -20.66 -2.74
C GLY A 211 1.04 -20.62 -1.82
N THR A 212 2.24 -20.79 -2.38
CA THR A 212 3.48 -20.75 -1.60
C THR A 212 4.54 -19.84 -2.20
N ALA A 213 5.45 -19.39 -1.33
CA ALA A 213 6.70 -18.77 -1.73
C ALA A 213 7.88 -19.51 -1.12
N THR A 214 8.99 -19.58 -1.84
CA THR A 214 10.26 -20.10 -1.35
C THR A 214 11.27 -18.96 -1.30
N VAL A 215 11.80 -18.69 -0.11
CA VAL A 215 12.77 -17.62 0.16
C VAL A 215 14.11 -18.25 0.49
N THR A 216 15.16 -17.88 -0.24
CA THR A 216 16.53 -18.36 -0.03
C THR A 216 17.48 -17.20 0.18
N LYS A 217 18.51 -17.41 1.02
CA LYS A 217 19.55 -16.39 1.23
C LYS A 217 20.28 -16.10 -0.08
N ALA A 218 20.55 -14.83 -0.31
CA ALA A 218 21.45 -14.35 -1.34
C ALA A 218 22.57 -13.54 -0.68
N GLU A 219 23.58 -13.15 -1.46
CA GLU A 219 24.69 -12.32 -0.98
C GLU A 219 24.20 -11.04 -0.30
N ASN A 220 23.21 -10.36 -0.91
CA ASN A 220 22.63 -9.12 -0.41
C ASN A 220 21.10 -9.29 -0.24
N GLY A 221 20.70 -9.98 0.84
CA GLY A 221 19.30 -10.22 1.20
C GLY A 221 18.81 -11.60 0.75
N TYR A 222 17.74 -11.65 -0.05
CA TYR A 222 17.07 -12.91 -0.39
C TYR A 222 16.70 -13.01 -1.87
N ARG A 223 16.55 -14.25 -2.35
CA ARG A 223 15.79 -14.58 -3.56
C ARG A 223 14.45 -15.15 -3.16
N VAL A 224 13.42 -14.88 -3.96
CA VAL A 224 12.06 -15.39 -3.76
C VAL A 224 11.55 -16.01 -5.06
N THR A 225 10.84 -17.14 -4.94
CA THR A 225 10.08 -17.75 -6.03
C THR A 225 8.66 -17.99 -5.54
N TYR A 226 7.67 -17.61 -6.35
CA TYR A 226 6.24 -17.72 -6.05
C TYR A 226 5.59 -18.81 -6.91
N GLU A 227 4.83 -19.67 -6.25
CA GLU A 227 3.98 -20.70 -6.86
C GLU A 227 2.56 -20.50 -6.31
N LEU A 228 1.76 -19.73 -7.04
CA LEU A 228 0.44 -19.26 -6.62
C LEU A 228 -0.64 -19.74 -7.62
N THR A 229 -1.90 -19.58 -7.21
CA THR A 229 -3.10 -19.79 -8.02
C THR A 229 -4.07 -18.65 -7.78
N ASP A 230 -4.79 -18.23 -8.82
CA ASP A 230 -5.91 -17.30 -8.66
C ASP A 230 -7.17 -18.00 -8.13
N ALA A 231 -8.25 -17.23 -7.95
CA ALA A 231 -9.54 -17.73 -7.50
C ALA A 231 -10.14 -18.83 -8.40
N ALA A 232 -9.82 -18.85 -9.70
CA ALA A 232 -10.24 -19.86 -10.66
C ALA A 232 -9.30 -21.09 -10.68
N GLY A 233 -8.20 -21.06 -9.95
CA GLY A 233 -7.18 -22.11 -9.94
C GLY A 233 -6.15 -21.98 -11.08
N LYS A 234 -6.13 -20.87 -11.82
CA LYS A 234 -5.11 -20.61 -12.84
C LYS A 234 -3.76 -20.39 -12.15
N PRO A 235 -2.67 -21.03 -12.61
CA PRO A 235 -1.33 -20.79 -12.08
C PRO A 235 -0.90 -19.33 -12.24
N LEU A 236 -0.28 -18.80 -11.18
CA LEU A 236 0.38 -17.50 -11.10
C LEU A 236 1.79 -17.77 -10.55
N SER A 237 2.82 -17.44 -11.32
CA SER A 237 4.22 -17.65 -10.91
C SER A 237 4.99 -16.35 -10.91
N GLY A 238 6.07 -16.31 -10.14
CA GLY A 238 6.92 -15.14 -10.06
C GLY A 238 8.26 -15.46 -9.44
N GLU A 239 9.21 -14.58 -9.63
CA GLU A 239 10.52 -14.66 -9.02
C GLU A 239 11.08 -13.27 -8.76
N GLY A 240 11.94 -13.15 -7.77
CA GLY A 240 12.50 -11.86 -7.40
C GLY A 240 13.71 -11.96 -6.48
N ARG A 241 14.21 -10.78 -6.14
CA ARG A 241 15.24 -10.56 -5.12
C ARG A 241 14.78 -9.47 -4.18
N SER A 242 15.24 -9.50 -2.95
CA SER A 242 14.93 -8.50 -1.95
C SER A 242 16.12 -8.12 -1.09
N VAL A 243 16.06 -6.90 -0.57
CA VAL A 243 16.88 -6.44 0.55
C VAL A 243 15.95 -6.24 1.73
N VAL A 244 16.45 -6.53 2.94
CA VAL A 244 15.70 -6.32 4.19
C VAL A 244 16.41 -5.23 4.98
N TYR A 245 15.78 -4.06 5.05
CA TYR A 245 16.29 -2.94 5.82
C TYR A 245 15.80 -2.99 7.26
N THR A 246 16.62 -2.51 8.19
CA THR A 246 16.29 -2.44 9.63
C THR A 246 15.90 -3.81 10.22
N GLY A 247 16.21 -4.90 9.52
CA GLY A 247 15.87 -6.29 9.86
C GLY A 247 14.39 -6.68 9.70
N TYR A 248 13.52 -5.85 9.12
CA TYR A 248 12.12 -6.22 8.86
C TYR A 248 11.49 -5.57 7.61
N GLU A 249 12.02 -4.45 7.11
CA GLU A 249 11.48 -3.76 5.93
C GLU A 249 11.97 -4.45 4.65
N TRP A 250 11.18 -5.38 4.15
CA TRP A 250 11.43 -6.09 2.90
C TRP A 250 11.16 -5.17 1.71
N ARG A 251 12.15 -5.02 0.84
CA ARG A 251 12.05 -4.33 -0.45
C ARG A 251 12.48 -5.26 -1.56
N GLY A 252 11.50 -5.75 -2.30
CA GLY A 252 11.71 -6.70 -3.39
C GLY A 252 11.54 -6.08 -4.77
N THR A 253 12.18 -6.69 -5.74
CA THR A 253 11.93 -6.47 -7.17
C THR A 253 11.98 -7.80 -7.89
N GLY A 254 11.14 -7.96 -8.89
CA GLY A 254 11.04 -9.22 -9.60
C GLY A 254 9.94 -9.19 -10.65
N THR A 255 9.41 -10.36 -10.94
CA THR A 255 8.25 -10.53 -11.81
C THR A 255 7.17 -11.32 -11.10
N LEU A 256 5.90 -11.00 -11.42
CA LEU A 256 4.74 -11.80 -11.03
C LEU A 256 3.79 -11.85 -12.23
N ASP A 257 3.41 -13.06 -12.64
CA ASP A 257 2.66 -13.32 -13.88
C ASP A 257 3.31 -12.66 -15.11
N GLY A 258 4.65 -12.75 -15.18
CA GLY A 258 5.47 -12.17 -16.26
C GLY A 258 5.57 -10.64 -16.26
N LYS A 259 5.01 -9.94 -15.26
CA LYS A 259 5.05 -8.47 -15.17
C LYS A 259 6.06 -8.00 -14.13
N PRO A 260 6.84 -6.94 -14.42
CA PRO A 260 7.79 -6.40 -13.46
C PRO A 260 7.06 -5.76 -12.26
N VAL A 261 7.47 -6.16 -11.06
CA VAL A 261 6.87 -5.71 -9.79
C VAL A 261 7.91 -5.19 -8.81
N ARG A 262 7.43 -4.35 -7.89
CA ARG A 262 8.07 -4.01 -6.63
C ARG A 262 7.28 -4.59 -5.48
N GLU A 263 7.99 -4.98 -4.43
CA GLU A 263 7.42 -5.54 -3.20
C GLU A 263 7.78 -4.66 -2.02
N VAL A 264 6.80 -4.32 -1.21
CA VAL A 264 6.97 -3.56 0.02
C VAL A 264 6.27 -4.31 1.13
N PHE A 265 7.02 -5.11 1.88
CA PHE A 265 6.50 -5.92 2.99
C PHE A 265 7.19 -5.58 4.31
N ALA A 266 6.53 -5.89 5.42
CA ALA A 266 7.10 -5.91 6.75
C ALA A 266 7.12 -7.34 7.28
N ALA A 267 8.28 -7.76 7.78
CA ALA A 267 8.37 -8.97 8.59
C ALA A 267 7.86 -8.70 10.02
N SER A 268 7.18 -9.68 10.60
CA SER A 268 6.88 -9.65 12.04
C SER A 268 8.15 -9.78 12.88
N ARG A 269 8.09 -9.35 14.14
CA ARG A 269 9.22 -9.38 15.08
C ARG A 269 9.83 -10.76 15.26
N ASP A 270 9.02 -11.81 15.19
CA ASP A 270 9.45 -13.21 15.27
C ASP A 270 9.84 -13.82 13.90
N GLY A 271 9.69 -13.07 12.80
CA GLY A 271 9.96 -13.53 11.44
C GLY A 271 9.04 -14.65 10.95
N SER A 272 7.86 -14.80 11.57
CA SER A 272 6.87 -15.80 11.16
C SER A 272 5.91 -15.28 10.09
N ARG A 273 5.75 -13.96 9.94
CA ARG A 273 4.85 -13.32 8.98
C ARG A 273 5.55 -12.32 8.08
N LEU A 274 5.01 -12.17 6.87
CA LEU A 274 5.30 -11.05 5.95
C LEU A 274 3.98 -10.46 5.49
N ASP A 275 3.80 -9.16 5.68
CA ASP A 275 2.58 -8.44 5.32
C ASP A 275 2.91 -7.18 4.54
N GLY A 276 2.14 -6.89 3.49
CA GLY A 276 2.25 -5.62 2.77
C GLY A 276 1.63 -5.65 1.39
N ARG A 277 2.29 -5.02 0.42
CA ARG A 277 1.77 -4.85 -0.95
C ARG A 277 2.87 -5.01 -1.99
N TRP A 278 2.53 -5.65 -3.10
CA TRP A 278 3.30 -5.56 -4.33
C TRP A 278 2.55 -4.70 -5.35
N PHE A 279 3.28 -4.13 -6.30
CA PHE A 279 2.71 -3.32 -7.38
C PHE A 279 3.59 -3.33 -8.63
N LEU A 280 3.00 -3.00 -9.79
CA LEU A 280 3.73 -2.91 -11.05
C LEU A 280 4.76 -1.78 -11.00
N THR A 281 5.98 -2.03 -11.45
CA THR A 281 7.11 -1.08 -11.32
C THR A 281 6.83 0.31 -11.91
N GLN A 282 6.02 0.40 -12.96
CA GLN A 282 5.69 1.66 -13.66
C GLN A 282 4.26 2.16 -13.39
N GLN A 283 3.47 1.43 -12.59
CA GLN A 283 2.05 1.69 -12.30
C GLN A 283 1.78 1.27 -10.86
N ASP A 284 2.24 2.08 -9.91
CA ASP A 284 2.20 1.71 -8.49
C ASP A 284 0.77 1.60 -7.94
N GLU A 285 -0.21 2.20 -8.60
CA GLU A 285 -1.63 2.06 -8.31
C GLU A 285 -2.15 0.65 -8.63
N VAL A 286 -1.48 -0.08 -9.54
CA VAL A 286 -1.84 -1.44 -9.94
C VAL A 286 -1.02 -2.45 -9.15
N GLY A 287 -1.66 -3.12 -8.19
CA GLY A 287 -0.99 -4.06 -7.29
C GLY A 287 -1.95 -4.89 -6.44
N GLY A 288 -1.39 -5.71 -5.55
CA GLY A 288 -2.17 -6.60 -4.68
C GLY A 288 -1.58 -6.69 -3.27
N SER A 289 -2.44 -6.96 -2.29
CA SER A 289 -2.01 -7.24 -0.92
C SER A 289 -1.30 -8.58 -0.85
N LEU A 290 -0.31 -8.73 0.03
CA LEU A 290 0.33 -10.01 0.28
C LEU A 290 0.40 -10.25 1.78
N HIS A 291 -0.11 -11.41 2.18
CA HIS A 291 -0.05 -11.95 3.53
C HIS A 291 0.64 -13.30 3.46
N ALA A 292 1.70 -13.48 4.23
CA ALA A 292 2.43 -14.73 4.25
C ALA A 292 2.71 -15.22 5.67
N LEU A 293 2.70 -16.54 5.83
CA LEU A 293 3.01 -17.23 7.08
C LEU A 293 4.03 -18.33 6.82
N ARG A 294 5.08 -18.38 7.65
CA ARG A 294 6.13 -19.38 7.56
C ARG A 294 5.59 -20.80 7.75
N ILE A 295 5.97 -21.72 6.86
CA ILE A 295 5.60 -23.13 6.90
C ILE A 295 6.59 -23.90 7.80
N GLY A 296 6.11 -24.94 8.47
CA GLY A 296 6.93 -25.87 9.26
C GLY A 296 6.82 -25.71 10.78
N GLY A 297 6.09 -24.69 11.24
CA GLY A 297 5.74 -24.54 12.66
C GLY A 297 4.47 -25.30 13.09
N THR A 298 4.12 -25.16 14.36
CA THR A 298 2.85 -25.67 14.91
C THR A 298 1.65 -24.76 14.61
N ALA A 299 1.90 -23.54 14.12
CA ALA A 299 0.85 -22.60 13.75
C ALA A 299 -0.02 -23.16 12.60
N SER A 300 -1.33 -23.05 12.75
CA SER A 300 -2.30 -23.20 11.66
C SER A 300 -3.00 -21.88 11.44
N ALA A 301 -3.14 -21.45 10.19
CA ALA A 301 -3.85 -20.22 9.84
C ALA A 301 -4.49 -20.35 8.45
N ILE A 302 -5.66 -19.75 8.29
CA ILE A 302 -6.27 -19.48 7.00
C ILE A 302 -5.87 -18.05 6.64
N LEU A 303 -5.15 -17.87 5.54
CA LEU A 303 -4.67 -16.56 5.08
C LEU A 303 -5.59 -15.91 4.05
N GLY A 304 -6.34 -16.72 3.31
CA GLY A 304 -7.31 -16.23 2.33
C GLY A 304 -8.13 -17.35 1.71
N THR A 305 -9.15 -16.95 0.96
CA THR A 305 -10.06 -17.85 0.25
C THR A 305 -10.23 -17.39 -1.19
N SER A 306 -10.50 -18.33 -2.10
CA SER A 306 -10.78 -18.01 -3.51
C SER A 306 -12.07 -17.21 -3.70
N GLN A 307 -12.96 -17.24 -2.70
CA GLN A 307 -14.22 -16.51 -2.66
C GLN A 307 -14.55 -16.15 -1.22
N SER A 308 -15.08 -14.95 -0.97
CA SER A 308 -15.41 -14.45 0.38
C SER A 308 -16.88 -14.63 0.76
N PHE A 309 -17.68 -15.31 -0.06
CA PHE A 309 -19.11 -15.47 0.21
C PHE A 309 -19.70 -16.75 -0.38
N LEU A 310 -20.92 -17.09 0.02
CA LEU A 310 -21.74 -18.14 -0.62
C LEU A 310 -23.22 -17.73 -0.62
N LYS A 311 -23.90 -17.88 -1.76
CA LYS A 311 -25.34 -17.59 -1.84
C LYS A 311 -26.12 -18.76 -1.24
N ALA A 312 -27.13 -18.48 -0.40
CA ALA A 312 -28.01 -19.49 0.18
C ALA A 312 -28.64 -20.36 -0.93
N GLY A 313 -28.68 -21.68 -0.72
CA GLY A 313 -29.16 -22.66 -1.68
C GLY A 313 -28.22 -22.98 -2.84
N THR A 314 -26.99 -22.46 -2.83
CA THR A 314 -25.99 -22.73 -3.88
C THR A 314 -24.83 -23.56 -3.37
N THR A 315 -24.14 -24.23 -4.31
CA THR A 315 -22.90 -24.97 -4.07
C THR A 315 -21.77 -24.32 -4.86
N ALA A 316 -20.61 -24.15 -4.24
CA ALA A 316 -19.44 -23.59 -4.88
C ALA A 316 -18.16 -24.35 -4.51
N ARG A 317 -17.20 -24.35 -5.43
CA ARG A 317 -15.84 -24.82 -5.17
C ARG A 317 -15.03 -23.68 -4.56
N ILE A 318 -14.55 -23.85 -3.33
CA ILE A 318 -13.81 -22.82 -2.60
C ILE A 318 -12.44 -23.38 -2.21
N THR A 319 -11.39 -22.65 -2.55
CA THR A 319 -10.03 -22.95 -2.11
C THR A 319 -9.67 -22.04 -0.94
N LEU A 320 -9.17 -22.63 0.14
CA LEU A 320 -8.56 -21.95 1.26
C LEU A 320 -7.04 -22.04 1.10
N TRP A 321 -6.35 -20.92 1.25
CA TRP A 321 -4.89 -20.85 1.28
C TRP A 321 -4.41 -20.47 2.69
N GLY A 322 -3.32 -21.06 3.14
CA GLY A 322 -2.85 -20.86 4.51
C GLY A 322 -1.73 -21.81 4.89
N ALA A 323 -1.53 -22.03 6.19
CA ALA A 323 -0.55 -22.99 6.70
C ALA A 323 -1.20 -23.95 7.70
N GLY A 324 -0.72 -25.19 7.74
CA GLY A 324 -1.23 -26.24 8.63
C GLY A 324 -2.70 -26.58 8.40
N LEU A 325 -3.18 -26.47 7.15
CA LEU A 325 -4.57 -26.72 6.76
C LEU A 325 -4.92 -28.21 6.64
N ASP A 326 -3.93 -29.09 6.73
CA ASP A 326 -4.10 -30.54 6.73
C ASP A 326 -4.62 -31.09 8.08
N ARG A 327 -4.64 -30.26 9.13
CA ARG A 327 -4.96 -30.64 10.51
C ARG A 327 -6.37 -30.20 10.91
N GLY A 328 -7.19 -31.16 11.35
CA GLY A 328 -8.51 -30.91 11.92
C GLY A 328 -9.65 -30.81 10.89
N GLU A 329 -10.85 -30.52 11.41
CA GLU A 329 -12.08 -30.43 10.63
C GLU A 329 -12.29 -29.04 10.04
N ILE A 330 -12.91 -28.98 8.87
CA ILE A 330 -13.33 -27.74 8.22
C ILE A 330 -14.75 -27.39 8.67
N ALA A 331 -14.98 -26.12 9.01
CA ALA A 331 -16.33 -25.59 9.19
C ALA A 331 -16.47 -24.20 8.56
N PHE A 332 -17.59 -23.98 7.89
CA PHE A 332 -17.98 -22.67 7.33
C PHE A 332 -18.97 -21.91 8.22
N GLY A 333 -19.24 -22.44 9.41
CA GLY A 333 -20.28 -21.96 10.31
C GLY A 333 -21.69 -22.49 9.97
N PRO A 334 -22.72 -22.02 10.68
CA PRO A 334 -24.08 -22.55 10.57
C PRO A 334 -24.66 -22.41 9.16
N GLY A 335 -25.39 -23.45 8.73
CA GLY A 335 -26.10 -23.49 7.45
C GLY A 335 -25.22 -23.78 6.23
N VAL A 336 -23.94 -24.11 6.42
CA VAL A 336 -23.02 -24.45 5.31
C VAL A 336 -22.33 -25.79 5.57
N SER A 337 -22.54 -26.75 4.67
CA SER A 337 -21.79 -28.01 4.65
C SER A 337 -20.60 -27.91 3.71
N ALA A 338 -19.47 -28.53 4.06
CA ALA A 338 -18.27 -28.54 3.22
C ALA A 338 -17.76 -29.98 3.02
N LYS A 339 -17.62 -30.37 1.75
CA LYS A 339 -16.99 -31.64 1.34
C LYS A 339 -15.59 -31.36 0.84
N ILE A 340 -14.58 -31.99 1.45
CA ILE A 340 -13.19 -31.81 1.04
C ILE A 340 -12.96 -32.50 -0.30
N LEU A 341 -12.44 -31.75 -1.29
CA LEU A 341 -12.04 -32.26 -2.60
C LEU A 341 -10.54 -32.51 -2.67
N SER A 342 -9.74 -31.64 -2.07
CA SER A 342 -8.30 -31.80 -1.92
C SER A 342 -7.83 -31.11 -0.65
N ARG A 343 -6.74 -31.62 -0.07
CA ARG A 343 -6.16 -31.09 1.17
C ARG A 343 -4.66 -31.27 1.13
N SER A 344 -3.95 -30.21 1.50
CA SER A 344 -2.51 -30.18 1.74
C SER A 344 -2.24 -29.27 2.95
N PRO A 345 -0.99 -29.23 3.45
CA PRO A 345 -0.63 -28.32 4.53
C PRO A 345 -0.84 -26.83 4.18
N THR A 346 -0.84 -26.47 2.90
CA THR A 346 -0.87 -25.05 2.46
C THR A 346 -2.12 -24.64 1.69
N ALA A 347 -2.93 -25.61 1.26
CA ALA A 347 -4.17 -25.36 0.55
C ALA A 347 -5.20 -26.44 0.84
N MET A 348 -6.47 -26.05 0.90
CA MET A 348 -7.59 -26.99 0.95
C MET A 348 -8.65 -26.53 -0.02
N THR A 349 -9.08 -27.40 -0.93
CA THR A 349 -10.24 -27.13 -1.79
C THR A 349 -11.43 -27.93 -1.32
N VAL A 350 -12.55 -27.26 -1.14
CA VAL A 350 -13.82 -27.84 -0.72
C VAL A 350 -14.92 -27.55 -1.73
N GLU A 351 -15.90 -28.43 -1.78
CA GLU A 351 -17.24 -28.15 -2.30
C GLU A 351 -18.10 -27.74 -1.12
N ALA A 352 -18.42 -26.44 -1.04
CA ALA A 352 -19.23 -25.87 0.03
C ALA A 352 -20.65 -25.62 -0.47
N THR A 353 -21.65 -26.05 0.30
CA THR A 353 -23.07 -25.90 0.00
C THR A 353 -23.74 -25.13 1.14
N ALA A 354 -24.32 -23.98 0.83
CA ALA A 354 -25.20 -23.27 1.76
C ALA A 354 -26.61 -23.84 1.62
N ALA A 355 -27.25 -24.17 2.75
CA ALA A 355 -28.64 -24.56 2.77
C ALA A 355 -29.53 -23.43 2.20
N ALA A 356 -30.68 -23.77 1.63
CA ALA A 356 -31.60 -22.79 1.06
C ALA A 356 -32.17 -21.83 2.12
N ASP A 357 -32.28 -22.29 3.36
CA ASP A 357 -32.72 -21.56 4.56
C ASP A 357 -31.55 -21.05 5.42
N ALA A 358 -30.31 -21.11 4.92
CA ALA A 358 -29.15 -20.59 5.64
C ALA A 358 -29.30 -19.08 5.89
N ALA A 359 -29.33 -18.69 7.17
CA ALA A 359 -29.50 -17.29 7.56
C ALA A 359 -28.39 -16.39 6.97
N PRO A 360 -28.71 -15.26 6.33
CA PRO A 360 -27.71 -14.32 5.85
C PRO A 360 -26.82 -13.78 6.98
N GLY A 361 -25.58 -13.45 6.68
CA GLY A 361 -24.66 -12.77 7.61
C GLY A 361 -23.22 -13.28 7.54
N ALA A 362 -22.38 -12.67 8.37
CA ALA A 362 -20.97 -13.03 8.49
C ALA A 362 -20.80 -14.49 8.96
N ARG A 363 -19.68 -15.08 8.57
CA ARG A 363 -19.23 -16.42 8.94
C ARG A 363 -17.76 -16.39 9.30
N SER A 364 -17.43 -17.27 10.23
CA SER A 364 -16.06 -17.54 10.61
C SER A 364 -15.71 -18.93 10.12
N LEU A 365 -14.72 -19.00 9.24
CA LEU A 365 -14.21 -20.25 8.73
C LEU A 365 -13.20 -20.82 9.71
N THR A 366 -13.25 -22.11 9.96
CA THR A 366 -12.27 -22.80 10.82
C THR A 366 -11.72 -24.04 10.16
N VAL A 367 -10.42 -24.28 10.33
CA VAL A 367 -9.75 -25.55 10.00
C VAL A 367 -8.97 -26.01 11.22
N GLY A 368 -9.51 -26.98 11.95
CA GLY A 368 -8.97 -27.34 13.26
C GLY A 368 -8.94 -26.12 14.19
N GLY A 369 -7.75 -25.71 14.63
CA GLY A 369 -7.55 -24.51 15.45
C GLY A 369 -7.39 -23.20 14.67
N ALA A 370 -7.24 -23.24 13.33
CA ALA A 370 -7.19 -22.03 12.51
C ALA A 370 -8.57 -21.41 12.39
N ARG A 371 -8.64 -20.08 12.43
CA ARG A 371 -9.87 -19.30 12.23
C ARG A 371 -9.59 -18.10 11.34
N THR A 372 -10.52 -17.79 10.45
CA THR A 372 -10.59 -16.49 9.76
C THR A 372 -12.03 -16.00 9.74
N ASP A 373 -12.21 -14.70 9.84
CA ASP A 373 -13.48 -14.02 9.58
C ASP A 373 -13.48 -13.45 8.15
N GLY A 374 -14.53 -12.74 7.76
CA GLY A 374 -14.64 -12.11 6.43
C GLY A 374 -15.26 -12.99 5.35
N PHE A 375 -15.80 -14.15 5.71
CA PHE A 375 -16.69 -14.92 4.84
C PHE A 375 -18.15 -14.55 5.10
N ALA A 376 -19.01 -14.53 4.10
CA ALA A 376 -20.44 -14.23 4.28
C ALA A 376 -21.35 -15.27 3.61
N VAL A 377 -22.50 -15.55 4.22
CA VAL A 377 -23.62 -16.20 3.51
C VAL A 377 -24.65 -15.12 3.23
N TYR A 378 -25.23 -15.11 2.02
CA TYR A 378 -26.28 -14.16 1.66
C TYR A 378 -27.41 -14.84 0.89
N ALA A 379 -28.64 -14.36 1.06
CA ALA A 379 -29.77 -14.78 0.22
C ALA A 379 -29.99 -13.76 -0.90
N THR A 380 -30.10 -12.49 -0.51
CA THR A 380 -30.11 -11.31 -1.39
C THR A 380 -29.15 -10.28 -0.84
N LEU A 381 -28.64 -9.39 -1.69
CA LEU A 381 -27.87 -8.22 -1.27
C LEU A 381 -28.81 -7.08 -0.89
N ASP A 382 -28.45 -6.33 0.15
CA ASP A 382 -29.19 -5.12 0.55
C ASP A 382 -28.68 -3.89 -0.21
N SER A 383 -27.38 -3.87 -0.52
CA SER A 383 -26.78 -2.78 -1.31
C SER A 383 -25.50 -3.22 -2.02
N VAL A 384 -25.07 -2.37 -2.96
CA VAL A 384 -23.77 -2.44 -3.62
C VAL A 384 -23.04 -1.12 -3.39
N ARG A 385 -21.77 -1.20 -3.04
CA ARG A 385 -20.87 -0.03 -2.90
C ARG A 385 -19.73 -0.15 -3.91
N VAL A 386 -19.28 0.98 -4.44
CA VAL A 386 -18.07 1.03 -5.25
C VAL A 386 -16.90 1.34 -4.32
N GLU A 387 -15.89 0.48 -4.33
CA GLU A 387 -14.68 0.62 -3.52
C GLU A 387 -13.45 0.78 -4.42
N PRO A 388 -12.59 1.79 -4.19
CA PRO A 388 -12.78 2.89 -3.24
C PRO A 388 -13.95 3.81 -3.65
N ASP A 389 -14.55 4.47 -2.68
CA ASP A 389 -15.64 5.42 -2.88
C ASP A 389 -15.15 6.76 -3.48
N TYR A 390 -13.87 7.08 -3.28
CA TYR A 390 -13.18 8.20 -3.90
C TYR A 390 -11.81 7.78 -4.43
N ALA A 391 -11.48 8.12 -5.68
CA ALA A 391 -10.16 7.91 -6.23
C ALA A 391 -9.71 9.07 -7.14
N ILE A 392 -8.41 9.06 -7.46
CA ILE A 392 -7.79 9.96 -8.43
C ILE A 392 -7.16 9.12 -9.54
N ALA A 393 -7.45 9.49 -10.78
CA ALA A 393 -6.68 9.08 -11.96
C ALA A 393 -5.91 10.29 -12.50
N ARG A 394 -4.84 10.06 -13.25
CA ARG A 394 -4.08 11.16 -13.88
C ARG A 394 -3.82 10.88 -15.34
N ILE A 395 -4.13 11.86 -16.18
CA ILE A 395 -3.74 11.84 -17.59
C ILE A 395 -2.24 11.66 -17.73
N GLY A 396 -1.78 11.09 -18.84
CA GLY A 396 -0.36 10.86 -19.10
C GLY A 396 -0.13 10.38 -20.52
N GLY A 397 1.12 10.00 -20.83
CA GLY A 397 1.51 9.60 -22.18
C GLY A 397 1.30 10.73 -23.19
N ASN A 398 0.72 10.42 -24.35
CA ASN A 398 0.53 11.35 -25.47
C ASN A 398 1.86 12.07 -25.86
N SER A 399 2.91 11.27 -26.05
CA SER A 399 4.30 11.72 -26.28
C SER A 399 4.99 12.42 -25.10
N GLY A 400 4.29 12.59 -23.97
CA GLY A 400 4.86 13.08 -22.72
C GLY A 400 5.64 12.02 -21.94
N PRO A 401 6.60 12.41 -21.08
CA PRO A 401 7.49 11.48 -20.37
C PRO A 401 6.90 10.89 -19.08
N VAL A 402 5.66 11.26 -18.72
CA VAL A 402 4.96 10.80 -17.53
C VAL A 402 3.85 9.83 -17.97
N PRO A 403 3.84 8.57 -17.52
CA PRO A 403 2.79 7.62 -17.85
C PRO A 403 1.45 8.03 -17.20
N PRO A 404 0.31 7.57 -17.74
CA PRO A 404 -0.98 7.75 -17.08
C PRO A 404 -1.03 6.98 -15.76
N MET A 405 -1.78 7.52 -14.79
CA MET A 405 -2.11 6.84 -13.54
C MET A 405 -3.57 6.41 -13.60
N THR A 406 -3.81 5.09 -13.58
CA THR A 406 -5.14 4.48 -13.64
C THR A 406 -5.87 4.57 -12.28
N ALA A 407 -7.14 4.16 -12.25
CA ALA A 407 -7.88 3.97 -11.01
C ALA A 407 -8.70 2.68 -11.08
N GLN A 408 -8.49 1.77 -10.14
CA GLN A 408 -9.17 0.48 -10.08
C GLN A 408 -10.29 0.53 -9.04
N PHE A 409 -11.46 0.02 -9.42
CA PHE A 409 -12.65 -0.06 -8.58
C PHE A 409 -13.18 -1.49 -8.49
N GLU A 410 -13.86 -1.82 -7.41
CA GLU A 410 -14.64 -3.06 -7.24
C GLU A 410 -16.07 -2.71 -6.81
N ALA A 411 -17.05 -3.46 -7.33
CA ALA A 411 -18.43 -3.38 -6.88
C ALA A 411 -18.61 -4.43 -5.77
N VAL A 412 -18.90 -3.99 -4.56
CA VAL A 412 -18.91 -4.83 -3.36
C VAL A 412 -20.32 -4.94 -2.83
N GLY A 413 -20.79 -6.17 -2.64
CA GLY A 413 -22.10 -6.45 -2.04
C GLY A 413 -22.07 -6.30 -0.52
N TYR A 414 -23.17 -5.80 0.04
CA TYR A 414 -23.35 -5.59 1.47
C TYR A 414 -24.71 -6.10 1.96
N LEU A 415 -24.75 -6.53 3.22
CA LEU A 415 -25.96 -6.73 4.01
C LEU A 415 -26.01 -5.67 5.12
N ASN A 416 -27.20 -5.20 5.49
CA ASN A 416 -27.42 -4.18 6.53
C ASN A 416 -27.21 -4.68 7.96
N GLY A 417 -26.69 -5.90 8.15
CA GLY A 417 -26.43 -6.44 9.48
C GLY A 417 -27.67 -6.68 10.35
N PRO A 418 -27.47 -7.02 11.64
CA PRO A 418 -28.53 -7.23 12.62
C PRO A 418 -29.48 -6.04 12.85
N ASP A 419 -29.01 -4.80 12.72
CA ASP A 419 -29.84 -3.61 12.96
C ASP A 419 -30.77 -3.24 11.78
N GLY A 420 -30.50 -3.82 10.60
CA GLY A 420 -31.29 -3.68 9.38
C GLY A 420 -31.13 -2.32 8.68
N LYS A 421 -30.19 -1.48 9.10
CA LYS A 421 -29.95 -0.15 8.55
C LYS A 421 -28.71 -0.14 7.65
N PRO A 422 -28.75 0.55 6.51
CA PRO A 422 -27.58 0.65 5.66
C PRO A 422 -26.56 1.63 6.22
N GLY A 423 -25.27 1.30 6.13
CA GLY A 423 -24.17 2.24 6.37
C GLY A 423 -23.76 2.34 7.84
N THR A 424 -24.08 1.33 8.63
CA THR A 424 -23.74 1.21 10.05
C THR A 424 -22.54 0.29 10.27
N GLU A 425 -21.99 0.28 11.49
CA GLU A 425 -20.81 -0.52 11.83
C GLU A 425 -21.06 -2.04 11.78
N ASP A 426 -22.32 -2.49 11.84
CA ASP A 426 -22.71 -3.90 11.79
C ASP A 426 -23.05 -4.40 10.38
N ASP A 427 -22.92 -3.54 9.36
CA ASP A 427 -23.00 -3.94 7.95
C ASP A 427 -22.06 -5.12 7.67
N VAL A 428 -22.57 -6.15 7.02
CA VAL A 428 -21.77 -7.30 6.60
C VAL A 428 -21.31 -7.08 5.17
N ARG A 429 -20.01 -6.84 5.00
CA ARG A 429 -19.36 -6.85 3.69
C ARG A 429 -19.37 -8.27 3.12
N VAL A 430 -20.11 -8.51 2.05
CA VAL A 430 -20.19 -9.82 1.37
C VAL A 430 -18.94 -10.05 0.52
N GLY A 431 -18.55 -9.06 -0.28
CA GLY A 431 -17.32 -9.08 -1.07
C GLY A 431 -17.48 -8.56 -2.49
N PRO A 432 -16.37 -8.51 -3.28
CA PRO A 432 -16.39 -8.07 -4.66
C PRO A 432 -17.25 -8.99 -5.53
N MET A 433 -18.13 -8.39 -6.33
CA MET A 433 -19.07 -9.07 -7.22
C MET A 433 -18.76 -8.75 -8.69
N PRO A 434 -19.04 -9.67 -9.63
CA PRO A 434 -19.08 -9.33 -11.04
C PRO A 434 -20.06 -8.18 -11.30
N ALA A 435 -19.61 -7.16 -12.01
CA ALA A 435 -20.40 -5.96 -12.29
C ALA A 435 -20.18 -5.45 -13.71
N SER A 436 -21.19 -4.78 -14.25
CA SER A 436 -21.00 -3.88 -15.39
C SER A 436 -20.68 -2.48 -14.89
N TRP A 437 -19.88 -1.76 -15.65
CA TRP A 437 -19.34 -0.47 -15.24
C TRP A 437 -19.72 0.64 -16.21
N ASN A 438 -20.07 1.80 -15.67
CA ASN A 438 -20.37 3.00 -16.43
C ASN A 438 -19.68 4.23 -15.81
N VAL A 439 -19.43 5.23 -16.65
CA VAL A 439 -18.88 6.54 -16.26
C VAL A 439 -19.91 7.61 -16.57
N GLU A 440 -20.27 8.39 -15.57
CA GLU A 440 -21.20 9.51 -15.68
C GLU A 440 -20.54 10.81 -15.24
N PRO A 441 -20.99 11.98 -15.71
CA PRO A 441 -20.58 13.25 -15.11
C PRO A 441 -21.00 13.28 -13.64
N PHE A 442 -20.10 13.72 -12.75
CA PHE A 442 -20.40 13.76 -11.30
C PHE A 442 -21.44 14.84 -10.95
N ASN A 443 -21.43 15.96 -11.66
CA ASN A 443 -22.31 17.11 -11.44
C ASN A 443 -22.64 17.83 -12.75
N GLU A 444 -23.45 18.89 -12.68
CA GLU A 444 -23.89 19.66 -13.85
C GLU A 444 -22.71 20.28 -14.61
N ALA A 445 -21.70 20.82 -13.90
CA ALA A 445 -20.52 21.41 -14.53
C ALA A 445 -19.72 20.36 -15.32
N ALA A 446 -19.56 19.15 -14.79
CA ALA A 446 -18.93 18.04 -15.49
C ALA A 446 -19.73 17.60 -16.73
N ALA A 447 -21.06 17.66 -16.67
CA ALA A 447 -21.92 17.38 -17.82
C ALA A 447 -21.76 18.44 -18.92
N GLN A 448 -21.76 19.73 -18.55
CA GLN A 448 -21.53 20.85 -19.47
C GLN A 448 -20.15 20.76 -20.14
N MET A 449 -19.11 20.39 -19.38
CA MET A 449 -17.74 20.21 -19.89
C MET A 449 -17.54 18.88 -20.64
N GLN A 450 -18.57 18.03 -20.73
CA GLN A 450 -18.54 16.70 -21.33
C GLN A 450 -17.42 15.82 -20.74
N ASP A 451 -17.20 15.88 -19.42
CA ASP A 451 -16.09 15.20 -18.74
C ASP A 451 -16.10 13.69 -19.02
N ALA A 452 -17.26 13.03 -18.91
CA ALA A 452 -17.40 11.58 -19.17
C ALA A 452 -17.02 11.16 -20.61
N LYS A 453 -17.06 12.09 -21.57
CA LYS A 453 -16.66 11.84 -22.97
C LYS A 453 -15.15 11.94 -23.16
N PHE A 454 -14.49 12.86 -22.46
CA PHE A 454 -13.10 13.22 -22.73
C PHE A 454 -12.09 12.66 -21.71
N ALA A 455 -12.51 12.41 -20.47
CA ALA A 455 -11.59 12.14 -19.36
C ALA A 455 -10.91 10.76 -19.44
N GLY A 456 -11.53 9.79 -20.11
CA GLY A 456 -11.04 8.41 -20.19
C GLY A 456 -12.18 7.42 -20.40
N ALA A 457 -11.87 6.13 -20.21
CA ALA A 457 -12.83 5.04 -20.37
C ALA A 457 -12.71 4.01 -19.24
N MET A 458 -13.83 3.36 -18.93
CA MET A 458 -13.89 2.29 -17.95
C MET A 458 -13.83 0.93 -18.63
N GLY A 459 -12.91 0.08 -18.15
CA GLY A 459 -12.80 -1.32 -18.57
C GLY A 459 -13.82 -2.23 -17.88
N PRO A 460 -14.02 -3.46 -18.40
CA PRO A 460 -15.01 -4.40 -17.86
C PRO A 460 -14.68 -4.90 -16.45
N THR A 461 -13.43 -4.76 -16.00
CA THR A 461 -12.96 -5.16 -14.67
C THR A 461 -12.99 -4.01 -13.66
N GLY A 462 -13.62 -2.88 -13.96
CA GLY A 462 -13.64 -1.70 -13.08
C GLY A 462 -12.32 -0.89 -13.11
N LEU A 463 -11.47 -1.12 -14.10
CA LEU A 463 -10.25 -0.32 -14.31
C LEU A 463 -10.57 0.90 -15.17
N PHE A 464 -10.48 2.10 -14.60
CA PHE A 464 -10.54 3.35 -15.35
C PHE A 464 -9.17 3.68 -15.96
N MET A 465 -9.16 3.86 -17.28
CA MET A 465 -8.00 4.31 -18.04
C MET A 465 -8.19 5.79 -18.43
N PRO A 466 -7.40 6.72 -17.87
CA PRO A 466 -7.49 8.13 -18.24
C PRO A 466 -7.02 8.35 -19.68
N ALA A 467 -7.54 9.40 -20.32
CA ALA A 467 -7.12 9.76 -21.67
C ALA A 467 -5.72 10.39 -21.70
N GLY A 468 -5.25 10.66 -22.91
CA GLY A 468 -3.94 11.27 -23.16
C GLY A 468 -3.79 12.65 -22.54
N ALA A 469 -2.58 12.95 -22.07
CA ALA A 469 -2.18 14.24 -21.53
C ALA A 469 -2.18 15.41 -22.53
N GLY A 470 -2.15 16.63 -22.01
CA GLY A 470 -1.95 17.87 -22.77
C GLY A 470 -3.26 18.58 -23.18
N PRO A 471 -3.16 19.84 -23.65
CA PRO A 471 -4.30 20.59 -24.14
C PRO A 471 -5.06 19.84 -25.23
N ASN A 472 -6.40 19.76 -25.13
CA ASN A 472 -7.23 19.15 -26.16
C ASN A 472 -8.06 20.22 -26.89
N PRO A 473 -7.74 20.52 -28.17
CA PRO A 473 -8.48 21.52 -28.96
C PRO A 473 -9.98 21.23 -29.14
N GLN A 474 -10.42 19.98 -28.92
CA GLN A 474 -11.83 19.59 -28.99
C GLN A 474 -12.62 19.93 -27.72
N ARG A 475 -11.94 20.33 -26.64
CA ARG A 475 -12.57 20.75 -25.39
C ARG A 475 -12.69 22.26 -25.30
N GLN A 476 -13.65 22.71 -24.50
CA GLN A 476 -13.80 24.12 -24.17
C GLN A 476 -12.49 24.67 -23.58
N PHE A 477 -12.09 25.86 -24.03
CA PHE A 477 -10.82 26.53 -23.69
C PHE A 477 -9.54 25.79 -24.09
N GLY A 478 -9.63 24.71 -24.88
CA GLY A 478 -8.48 23.85 -25.14
C GLY A 478 -7.97 23.13 -23.89
N THR A 479 -8.82 22.93 -22.87
CA THR A 479 -8.41 22.31 -21.61
C THR A 479 -7.96 20.85 -21.80
N ASN A 480 -7.27 20.30 -20.80
CA ASN A 480 -6.80 18.93 -20.79
C ASN A 480 -7.96 17.92 -20.73
N ASN A 481 -7.67 16.64 -20.97
CA ASN A 481 -8.62 15.53 -20.82
C ASN A 481 -8.87 15.12 -19.36
N ILE A 482 -9.20 16.07 -18.50
CA ILE A 482 -9.53 15.87 -17.09
C ILE A 482 -11.04 15.79 -16.87
N GLY A 483 -11.49 15.38 -15.69
CA GLY A 483 -12.91 15.43 -15.36
C GLY A 483 -13.28 15.02 -13.94
N ASP A 484 -14.47 15.46 -13.51
CA ASP A 484 -15.13 15.05 -12.27
C ASP A 484 -16.22 14.02 -12.59
N LEU A 485 -15.96 12.76 -12.24
CA LEU A 485 -16.70 11.60 -12.73
C LEU A 485 -17.38 10.85 -11.59
N LYS A 486 -18.58 10.34 -11.87
CA LYS A 486 -19.26 9.34 -11.06
C LYS A 486 -19.05 7.98 -11.71
N ILE A 487 -18.44 7.06 -10.96
CA ILE A 487 -18.22 5.68 -11.38
C ILE A 487 -19.39 4.85 -10.87
N VAL A 488 -20.10 4.17 -11.77
CA VAL A 488 -21.27 3.36 -11.43
C VAL A 488 -20.96 1.88 -11.68
N GLY A 489 -21.04 1.08 -10.63
CA GLY A 489 -20.94 -0.38 -10.70
C GLY A 489 -22.34 -1.00 -10.54
N THR A 490 -22.72 -1.88 -11.47
CA THR A 490 -24.03 -2.54 -11.48
C THR A 490 -23.87 -4.04 -11.32
N VAL A 491 -24.44 -4.61 -10.25
CA VAL A 491 -24.41 -6.05 -9.94
C VAL A 491 -25.78 -6.67 -10.22
N GLN A 492 -25.77 -7.86 -10.80
CA GLN A 492 -26.97 -8.69 -10.95
C GLN A 492 -27.04 -9.70 -9.80
N ASP A 493 -28.09 -9.61 -8.99
CA ASP A 493 -28.39 -10.55 -7.92
C ASP A 493 -29.70 -11.29 -8.21
N GLY A 494 -29.59 -12.39 -8.96
CA GLY A 494 -30.77 -13.08 -9.49
C GLY A 494 -31.53 -12.20 -10.48
N SER A 495 -32.78 -11.85 -10.17
CA SER A 495 -33.59 -10.92 -10.96
C SER A 495 -33.42 -9.46 -10.52
N ALA A 496 -32.78 -9.20 -9.38
CA ALA A 496 -32.55 -7.85 -8.89
C ALA A 496 -31.30 -7.25 -9.54
N THR A 497 -31.38 -5.96 -9.90
CA THR A 497 -30.24 -5.18 -10.34
C THR A 497 -29.94 -4.13 -9.28
N LEU A 498 -28.73 -4.16 -8.72
CA LEU A 498 -28.28 -3.22 -7.70
C LEU A 498 -27.14 -2.37 -8.23
N THR A 499 -27.16 -1.09 -7.91
CA THR A 499 -26.14 -0.13 -8.34
C THR A 499 -25.46 0.51 -7.13
N GLY A 500 -24.14 0.62 -7.22
CA GLY A 500 -23.32 1.43 -6.33
C GLY A 500 -22.60 2.50 -7.13
N SER A 501 -22.20 3.59 -6.48
CA SER A 501 -21.38 4.61 -7.13
C SER A 501 -20.25 5.13 -6.24
N GLY A 502 -19.13 5.47 -6.88
CA GLY A 502 -18.02 6.20 -6.29
C GLY A 502 -17.70 7.45 -7.11
N ARG A 503 -16.85 8.33 -6.59
CA ARG A 503 -16.37 9.52 -7.27
C ARG A 503 -14.94 9.33 -7.74
N LEU A 504 -14.66 9.73 -8.97
CA LEU A 504 -13.33 9.73 -9.56
C LEU A 504 -13.00 11.14 -10.05
N ILE A 505 -11.87 11.67 -9.60
CA ILE A 505 -11.28 12.84 -10.23
C ILE A 505 -10.17 12.39 -11.19
N SER A 506 -10.39 12.52 -12.50
CA SER A 506 -9.33 12.39 -13.50
C SER A 506 -8.64 13.75 -13.64
N THR A 507 -7.37 13.87 -13.26
CA THR A 507 -6.66 15.14 -13.15
C THR A 507 -5.33 15.16 -13.89
N VAL A 508 -4.58 16.25 -13.74
CA VAL A 508 -3.28 16.47 -14.36
C VAL A 508 -2.17 15.60 -13.75
N GLN A 509 -1.06 15.52 -14.47
CA GLN A 509 0.17 14.85 -14.06
C GLN A 509 0.74 15.43 -12.76
N ARG A 510 1.60 14.65 -12.12
CA ARG A 510 2.60 15.14 -11.18
C ARG A 510 3.99 14.77 -11.71
N TRP A 511 4.94 15.70 -11.67
CA TRP A 511 6.32 15.47 -12.14
C TRP A 511 7.29 15.17 -11.00
N ASN A 512 6.94 15.62 -9.78
CA ASN A 512 7.66 15.26 -8.57
C ASN A 512 6.90 14.11 -7.90
N ASP A 513 7.46 12.89 -8.00
CA ASP A 513 6.89 11.69 -7.40
C ASP A 513 7.98 10.97 -6.58
N PRO A 514 8.23 11.43 -5.35
CA PRO A 514 9.21 10.81 -4.48
C PRO A 514 8.69 9.47 -3.93
N PRO A 515 9.59 8.62 -3.40
CA PRO A 515 9.22 7.33 -2.79
C PRO A 515 8.05 7.40 -1.78
N ILE A 516 8.03 8.44 -0.94
CA ILE A 516 6.91 8.76 -0.04
C ILE A 516 6.30 10.07 -0.54
N HIS A 517 5.07 10.10 -1.05
CA HIS A 517 4.47 11.29 -1.68
C HIS A 517 3.82 12.29 -0.73
#